data_AF-A0A8X7C8Z1-F1
#
_entry.id   AF-A0A8X7C8Z1-F1
#
_cell.length_a   1.000
_cell.length_b   1.000
_cell.length_c   1.000
_cell.angle_alpha   90.00
_cell.angle_beta   90.00
_cell.angle_gamma   90.00
#
_symmetry.space_group_name_H-M   'P 1'
#
loop_
_entity.id
_entity.type
_entity.pdbx_description
1 polymer ?
#
loop_
_entity_poly.entity_id
_entity_poly.type
_entity_poly.pdbx_seq_one_letter_code
_entity_poly.pdbx_strand_id
1 'polypeptide(L)'
;MITPIDHEPILIGSVYIPPINSYFRNLGAALDTIFNLNNMTVLVGELNAKHTSWSCHCSDTSLYSYIVNNSIDVFAPPTRTRFGTASASIIDYALIKNLNWPCTIDSLPELSPDHNPIKLHFPRTSKFELPHLS
;
A
#
# COMPACT_ATOMS: atom_id res chain seq x y z
N MET A 1 27.13 -22.67 -17.91
CA MET A 1 25.83 -22.79 -17.21
C MET A 1 25.42 -21.39 -16.81
N ILE A 2 24.36 -20.85 -17.42
CA ILE A 2 23.74 -19.60 -16.95
C ILE A 2 22.80 -20.05 -15.83
N THR A 3 23.10 -19.67 -14.60
CA THR A 3 22.15 -19.83 -13.49
C THR A 3 20.91 -18.99 -13.81
N PRO A 4 19.69 -19.53 -13.70
CA PRO A 4 18.49 -18.70 -13.71
C PRO A 4 18.68 -17.61 -12.66
N ILE A 5 18.42 -16.36 -13.02
CA ILE A 5 18.29 -15.33 -12.00
C ILE A 5 17.02 -15.71 -11.25
N ASP A 6 17.16 -16.23 -10.03
CA ASP A 6 16.02 -16.45 -9.14
C ASP A 6 15.38 -15.09 -8.89
N HIS A 7 14.29 -14.82 -9.60
CA HIS A 7 13.47 -13.65 -9.34
C HIS A 7 12.61 -13.97 -8.12
N GLU A 8 12.92 -13.32 -7.01
CA GLU A 8 12.07 -13.35 -5.83
C GLU A 8 10.67 -12.84 -6.20
N PRO A 9 9.61 -13.63 -5.98
CA PRO A 9 8.27 -13.24 -6.38
C PRO A 9 7.78 -12.04 -5.55
N ILE A 10 6.81 -11.30 -6.09
CA ILE A 10 6.14 -10.22 -5.36
C ILE A 10 4.72 -10.68 -5.05
N LEU A 11 4.33 -10.58 -3.78
CA LEU A 11 2.95 -10.78 -3.36
C LEU A 11 2.20 -9.45 -3.51
N ILE A 12 1.14 -9.45 -4.30
CA ILE A 12 0.22 -8.30 -4.42
C ILE A 12 -1.14 -8.74 -3.89
N GLY A 13 -1.64 -8.00 -2.91
CA GLY A 13 -2.94 -8.26 -2.28
C GLY A 13 -3.83 -7.01 -2.27
N SER A 14 -5.13 -7.24 -2.38
CA SER A 14 -6.14 -6.22 -2.10
C SER A 14 -6.54 -6.28 -0.62
N VAL A 15 -6.74 -5.13 0.02
CA VAL A 15 -7.15 -5.04 1.43
C VAL A 15 -8.38 -4.14 1.60
N TYR A 16 -9.31 -4.59 2.45
CA TYR A 16 -10.40 -3.77 2.97
C TYR A 16 -10.48 -3.97 4.48
N ILE A 17 -10.24 -2.92 5.24
CA ILE A 17 -10.42 -2.91 6.70
C ILE A 17 -11.71 -2.14 6.97
N PRO A 18 -12.74 -2.77 7.58
CA PRO A 18 -13.96 -2.06 7.92
C PRO A 18 -13.71 -0.89 8.89
N PRO A 19 -14.50 0.19 8.86
CA PRO A 19 -14.34 1.37 9.73
C PRO A 19 -14.70 1.13 11.21
N ILE A 20 -14.88 -0.14 11.63
CA ILE A 20 -15.36 -0.50 12.97
C ILE A 20 -14.19 -0.92 13.85
N ASN A 21 -14.05 -0.24 14.99
CA ASN A 21 -12.92 -0.37 15.93
C ASN A 21 -12.63 -1.80 16.44
N SER A 22 -13.60 -2.72 16.39
CA SER A 22 -13.44 -4.10 16.86
C SER A 22 -12.46 -4.93 16.04
N TYR A 23 -12.22 -4.58 14.77
CA TYR A 23 -11.32 -5.32 13.87
C TYR A 23 -9.84 -5.03 14.13
N PHE A 24 -9.51 -3.87 14.72
CA PHE A 24 -8.12 -3.53 15.04
C PHE A 24 -7.50 -4.46 16.09
N ARG A 25 -8.30 -5.15 16.92
CA ARG A 25 -7.78 -6.07 17.94
C ARG A 25 -6.97 -7.23 17.36
N ASN A 26 -7.30 -7.68 16.15
CA ASN A 26 -6.61 -8.80 15.48
C ASN A 26 -5.88 -8.36 14.20
N LEU A 27 -5.88 -7.06 13.88
CA LEU A 27 -5.32 -6.55 12.64
C LEU A 27 -3.82 -6.86 12.52
N GLY A 28 -3.05 -6.68 13.60
CA GLY A 28 -1.61 -6.98 13.61
C GLY A 28 -1.32 -8.44 13.23
N ALA A 29 -2.02 -9.41 13.84
CA ALA A 29 -1.82 -10.83 13.54
C ALA A 29 -2.24 -11.21 12.10
N ALA A 30 -3.31 -10.59 11.59
CA ALA A 30 -3.72 -10.78 10.19
C ALA A 30 -2.67 -10.22 9.21
N LEU A 31 -2.15 -9.02 9.49
CA LEU A 31 -1.07 -8.42 8.71
C LEU A 31 0.21 -9.25 8.80
N ASP A 32 0.59 -9.78 9.96
CA ASP A 32 1.74 -10.67 10.13
C ASP A 32 1.60 -11.91 9.27
N THR A 33 0.41 -12.52 9.25
CA THR A 33 0.13 -13.68 8.42
C THR A 33 0.42 -13.38 6.96
N ILE A 34 -0.05 -12.23 6.45
CA ILE A 34 0.14 -11.84 5.05
C ILE A 34 1.60 -11.46 4.75
N PHE A 35 2.20 -10.59 5.56
CA PHE A 35 3.57 -10.10 5.38
C PHE A 35 4.66 -11.15 5.63
N ASN A 36 4.30 -12.33 6.13
CA ASN A 36 5.17 -13.49 6.27
C ASN A 36 4.97 -14.53 5.16
N LEU A 37 3.97 -14.38 4.28
CA LEU A 37 3.81 -15.26 3.11
C LEU A 37 4.90 -15.03 2.07
N ASN A 38 5.40 -13.80 1.96
CA ASN A 38 6.44 -13.44 1.03
C ASN A 38 7.26 -12.24 1.53
N ASN A 39 8.55 -12.24 1.22
CA ASN A 39 9.46 -11.16 1.62
C ASN A 39 9.04 -9.82 0.99
N MET A 40 8.78 -9.79 -0.32
CA MET A 40 8.29 -8.59 -1.04
C MET A 40 6.76 -8.60 -1.11
N THR A 41 6.12 -7.71 -0.38
CA THR A 41 4.65 -7.68 -0.30
C THR A 41 4.12 -6.27 -0.52
N VAL A 42 3.08 -6.17 -1.35
CA VAL A 42 2.32 -4.94 -1.62
C VAL A 42 0.86 -5.21 -1.29
N LEU A 43 0.32 -4.49 -0.32
CA LEU A 43 -1.11 -4.47 -0.01
C LEU A 43 -1.69 -3.13 -0.43
N VAL A 44 -2.79 -3.13 -1.19
CA VAL A 44 -3.41 -1.92 -1.71
C VAL A 44 -4.92 -2.00 -1.49
N GLY A 45 -5.53 -0.92 -1.03
CA GLY A 45 -6.98 -0.85 -0.93
C GLY A 45 -7.42 0.15 0.13
N GLU A 46 -8.56 -0.12 0.77
CA GLU A 46 -9.20 0.77 1.73
C GLU A 46 -8.90 0.33 3.16
N LEU A 47 -8.01 1.02 3.83
CA LEU A 47 -7.53 0.65 5.16
C LEU A 47 -8.35 1.28 6.30
N ASN A 48 -9.20 2.27 5.99
CA ASN A 48 -10.00 3.03 6.96
C ASN A 48 -9.22 3.64 8.16
N ALA A 49 -7.88 3.60 8.12
CA ALA A 49 -7.01 4.16 9.13
C ALA A 49 -6.49 5.51 8.66
N LYS A 50 -6.68 6.52 9.52
CA LYS A 50 -6.29 7.91 9.27
C LYS A 50 -5.03 8.21 10.07
N HIS A 51 -4.07 8.92 9.50
CA HIS A 51 -2.92 9.43 10.24
C HIS A 51 -2.36 10.68 9.59
N THR A 52 -1.83 11.59 10.40
CA THR A 52 -1.18 12.81 9.93
C THR A 52 0.03 12.54 9.04
N SER A 53 0.71 11.40 9.24
CA SER A 53 1.84 10.95 8.39
C SER A 53 1.45 10.67 6.94
N TRP A 54 0.18 10.41 6.65
CA TRP A 54 -0.38 10.35 5.30
C TRP A 54 -1.47 11.40 5.09
N SER A 55 -1.28 12.58 5.69
CA SER A 55 -2.04 13.80 5.42
C SER A 55 -3.55 13.77 5.77
N CYS A 56 -3.93 12.94 6.74
CA CYS A 56 -5.24 13.04 7.39
C CYS A 56 -5.24 14.07 8.53
N HIS A 57 -6.43 14.60 8.87
CA HIS A 57 -6.62 15.56 9.97
C HIS A 57 -6.63 14.94 11.37
N CYS A 58 -6.71 13.61 11.46
CA CYS A 58 -6.71 12.87 12.71
C CYS A 58 -5.85 11.61 12.57
N SER A 59 -5.49 11.04 13.72
CA SER A 59 -4.59 9.89 13.80
C SER A 59 -5.21 8.72 14.57
N ASP A 60 -5.24 7.57 13.91
CA ASP A 60 -5.35 6.24 14.48
C ASP A 60 -3.93 5.71 14.72
N THR A 61 -3.61 5.43 15.97
CA THR A 61 -2.26 5.02 16.38
C THR A 61 -2.02 3.52 16.20
N SER A 62 -3.06 2.71 16.05
CA SER A 62 -2.95 1.24 16.08
C SER A 62 -2.22 0.70 14.85
N LEU A 63 -2.73 1.01 13.64
CA LEU A 63 -2.08 0.63 12.38
C LEU A 63 -0.74 1.33 12.22
N TYR A 64 -0.65 2.62 12.59
CA TYR A 64 0.61 3.37 12.51
C TYR A 64 1.72 2.72 13.34
N SER A 65 1.43 2.31 14.58
CA SER A 65 2.40 1.63 15.44
C SER A 65 2.85 0.30 14.83
N TYR A 66 1.92 -0.47 14.26
CA TYR A 66 2.26 -1.73 13.58
C TYR A 66 3.19 -1.48 12.39
N ILE A 67 2.89 -0.50 11.54
CA ILE A 67 3.68 -0.13 10.36
C ILE A 67 5.12 0.23 10.77
N VAL A 68 5.27 1.12 11.75
CA VAL A 68 6.60 1.57 12.22
C VAL A 68 7.38 0.40 12.82
N ASN A 69 6.75 -0.43 13.65
CA ASN A 69 7.43 -1.55 14.32
C ASN A 69 7.87 -2.65 13.36
N ASN A 70 7.24 -2.75 12.17
CA ASN A 70 7.52 -3.79 11.19
C ASN A 70 8.25 -3.28 9.93
N SER A 71 8.74 -2.04 9.94
CA SER A 71 9.46 -1.43 8.80
C SER A 71 8.66 -1.52 7.48
N ILE A 72 7.37 -1.20 7.55
CA ILE A 72 6.48 -1.17 6.40
C ILE A 72 6.39 0.27 5.89
N ASP A 73 6.50 0.44 4.58
CA ASP A 73 6.34 1.74 3.94
C ASP A 73 4.87 2.02 3.65
N VAL A 74 4.46 3.27 3.88
CA VAL A 74 3.13 3.79 3.51
C VAL A 74 3.26 4.61 2.24
N PHE A 75 2.59 4.17 1.19
CA PHE A 75 2.46 4.91 -0.06
C PHE A 75 1.03 5.42 -0.18
N ALA A 76 0.85 6.69 0.17
CA ALA A 76 -0.42 7.39 0.13
C ALA A 76 -0.45 8.43 -1.01
N PRO A 77 -1.58 8.59 -1.71
CA PRO A 77 -1.69 9.59 -2.77
C PRO A 77 -1.64 11.02 -2.20
N PRO A 78 -1.16 12.01 -2.99
CA PRO A 78 -1.08 13.40 -2.56
C PRO A 78 -2.45 14.08 -2.43
N THR A 79 -3.48 13.48 -3.01
CA THR A 79 -4.87 13.98 -3.03
C THR A 79 -5.80 13.01 -2.30
N ARG A 80 -6.94 13.56 -1.83
CA ARG A 80 -7.91 12.81 -1.00
C ARG A 80 -8.56 11.68 -1.79
N THR A 81 -8.78 10.54 -1.14
CA THR A 81 -9.36 9.33 -1.74
C THR A 81 -10.82 9.11 -1.36
N ARG A 82 -11.27 9.66 -0.22
CA ARG A 82 -12.65 9.56 0.26
C ARG A 82 -13.23 10.95 0.48
N PHE A 83 -14.45 11.20 0.01
CA PHE A 83 -15.20 12.45 0.13
C PHE A 83 -16.57 12.21 0.77
N GLY A 84 -16.72 12.61 2.03
CA GLY A 84 -18.01 12.68 2.71
C GLY A 84 -18.62 14.08 2.56
N THR A 85 -19.87 14.24 3.00
CA THR A 85 -20.64 15.49 2.87
C THR A 85 -19.91 16.74 3.41
N ALA A 86 -19.09 16.58 4.46
CA ALA A 86 -18.38 17.67 5.11
C ALA A 86 -16.89 17.36 5.39
N SER A 87 -16.34 16.28 4.83
CA SER A 87 -14.96 15.89 5.10
C SER A 87 -14.36 15.12 3.94
N ALA A 88 -13.04 15.13 3.85
CA ALA A 88 -12.30 14.26 2.95
C ALA A 88 -11.15 13.60 3.70
N SER A 89 -10.74 12.40 3.30
CA SER A 89 -9.62 11.69 3.93
C SER A 89 -8.83 10.87 2.90
N ILE A 90 -7.63 10.46 3.30
CA ILE A 90 -6.84 9.47 2.58
C ILE A 90 -6.96 8.18 3.39
N ILE A 91 -7.84 7.30 2.94
CA ILE A 91 -8.08 5.98 3.54
C ILE A 91 -7.81 4.85 2.55
N ASP A 92 -7.59 5.19 1.28
CA ASP A 92 -7.17 4.28 0.23
C ASP A 92 -5.68 4.52 -0.05
N TYR A 93 -4.83 3.55 0.26
CA TYR A 93 -3.38 3.66 0.09
C TYR A 93 -2.73 2.28 0.06
N ALA A 94 -1.42 2.26 -0.19
CA ALA A 94 -0.62 1.04 -0.24
C ALA A 94 0.29 0.89 0.98
N LEU A 95 0.43 -0.34 1.45
CA LEU A 95 1.46 -0.79 2.38
C LEU A 95 2.47 -1.65 1.62
N ILE A 96 3.75 -1.31 1.71
CA ILE A 96 4.81 -1.98 0.96
C ILE A 96 5.88 -2.47 1.94
N LYS A 97 6.25 -3.75 1.83
CA LYS A 97 7.32 -4.37 2.63
C LYS A 97 8.41 -4.89 1.71
N ASN A 98 9.65 -4.48 1.98
CA ASN A 98 10.89 -4.92 1.33
C ASN A 98 10.92 -4.79 -0.22
N LEU A 99 10.14 -3.89 -0.79
CA LEU A 99 10.13 -3.63 -2.24
C LEU A 99 10.69 -2.24 -2.53
N ASN A 100 11.98 -2.17 -2.86
CA ASN A 100 12.71 -0.91 -3.09
C ASN A 100 12.64 -0.43 -4.54
N TRP A 101 11.53 -0.67 -5.22
CA TRP A 101 11.35 -0.22 -6.60
C TRP A 101 10.80 1.21 -6.63
N PRO A 102 11.28 2.08 -7.53
CA PRO A 102 10.63 3.36 -7.75
C PRO A 102 9.15 3.12 -8.06
N CYS A 103 8.26 3.85 -7.40
CA CYS A 103 6.84 3.83 -7.70
C CYS A 103 6.20 5.19 -7.44
N THR A 104 5.02 5.37 -8.02
CA THR A 104 4.17 6.56 -7.87
C THR A 104 2.78 6.11 -7.46
N ILE A 105 2.10 6.92 -6.66
CA ILE A 105 0.71 6.68 -6.28
C ILE A 105 -0.11 7.96 -6.43
N ASP A 106 -1.20 7.87 -7.17
CA ASP A 106 -2.11 8.99 -7.45
C ASP A 106 -3.55 8.61 -7.14
N SER A 107 -4.34 9.56 -6.64
CA SER A 107 -5.79 9.41 -6.57
C SER A 107 -6.40 10.01 -7.84
N LEU A 108 -7.23 9.22 -8.52
CA LEU A 108 -7.85 9.57 -9.79
C LEU A 108 -9.25 10.14 -9.53
N PRO A 109 -9.57 11.36 -10.01
CA PRO A 109 -10.87 12.00 -9.78
C PRO A 109 -11.96 11.43 -10.70
N GLU A 110 -12.13 10.11 -10.71
CA GLU A 110 -12.96 9.38 -11.65
C GLU A 110 -13.81 8.34 -10.90
N LEU A 111 -14.99 8.01 -11.45
CA LEU A 111 -15.72 6.74 -11.23
C LEU A 111 -16.58 6.53 -9.97
N SER A 112 -16.44 7.26 -8.84
CA SER A 112 -17.33 7.05 -7.68
C SER A 112 -17.78 8.36 -6.98
N PRO A 113 -19.03 8.42 -6.46
CA PRO A 113 -19.56 9.62 -5.82
C PRO A 113 -18.85 9.99 -4.51
N ASP A 114 -18.20 9.03 -3.85
CA ASP A 114 -17.60 9.23 -2.54
C ASP A 114 -16.18 8.68 -2.39
N HIS A 115 -15.71 7.83 -3.32
CA HIS A 115 -14.32 7.37 -3.39
C HIS A 115 -13.68 7.72 -4.74
N ASN A 116 -12.40 8.08 -4.71
CA ASN A 116 -11.55 8.16 -5.87
C ASN A 116 -10.67 6.90 -5.93
N PRO A 117 -10.59 6.21 -7.08
CA PRO A 117 -9.63 5.15 -7.30
C PRO A 117 -8.19 5.61 -7.06
N ILE A 118 -7.33 4.68 -6.65
CA ILE A 118 -5.89 4.92 -6.56
C ILE A 118 -5.15 4.16 -7.67
N LYS A 119 -4.12 4.79 -8.22
CA LYS A 119 -3.22 4.20 -9.21
C LYS A 119 -1.83 4.09 -8.62
N LEU A 120 -1.43 2.88 -8.23
CA LEU A 120 -0.05 2.54 -7.89
C LEU A 120 0.68 2.11 -9.16
N HIS A 121 1.75 2.81 -9.52
CA HIS A 121 2.49 2.59 -10.76
C HIS A 121 3.98 2.39 -10.48
N PHE A 122 4.49 1.23 -10.90
CA PHE A 122 5.91 0.88 -10.89
C PHE A 122 6.47 1.08 -12.30
N PRO A 123 7.19 2.19 -12.58
CA PRO A 123 7.84 2.38 -13.87
C PRO A 123 8.85 1.28 -14.14
N ARG A 124 8.92 0.87 -15.41
CA ARG A 124 10.01 0.01 -15.88
C ARG A 124 11.34 0.73 -15.68
N THR A 125 12.21 0.17 -14.85
CA THR A 125 13.60 0.65 -14.77
C THR A 125 14.40 0.02 -15.91
N SER A 126 15.30 0.79 -16.53
CA SER A 126 16.17 0.34 -17.64
C SER A 126 17.20 -0.72 -17.23
N LYS A 127 17.20 -1.20 -15.98
CA LYS A 127 18.14 -2.23 -15.49
C LYS A 127 17.88 -3.63 -16.04
N PHE A 128 16.83 -3.83 -16.83
CA PHE A 128 16.60 -5.05 -17.61
C PHE A 128 16.87 -4.79 -19.10
N GLU A 129 18.14 -4.51 -19.43
CA GLU A 129 18.62 -4.79 -20.79
C GLU A 129 18.81 -6.30 -20.88
N LEU A 130 18.06 -6.94 -21.79
CA LEU A 130 18.31 -8.31 -22.19
C LEU A 130 19.76 -8.38 -22.65
N PRO A 131 20.59 -9.35 -22.19
CA PRO A 131 21.93 -9.49 -22.71
C PRO A 131 21.85 -9.64 -24.22
N HIS A 132 22.41 -8.67 -24.94
CA HIS A 132 22.48 -8.70 -26.38
C HIS A 132 23.22 -9.98 -26.79
N LEU A 133 22.53 -10.88 -27.50
CA LEU A 133 23.14 -11.99 -28.20
C LEU A 133 23.87 -11.40 -29.42
N SER A 134 25.16 -11.17 -29.29
CA SER A 134 26.11 -10.97 -30.40
C SER A 134 26.83 -12.28 -30.70
#